data_AF-A0A352VL49-F1
#
_entry.id   AF-A0A352VL49-F1
#
_cell.length_a   1.000
_cell.length_b   1.000
_cell.length_c   1.000
_cell.angle_alpha   90.00
_cell.angle_beta   90.00
_cell.angle_gamma   90.00
#
_symmetry.space_group_name_H-M   'P 1'
#
loop_
_entity.id
_entity.type
_entity.pdbx_description
1 polymer ?
#
loop_
_entity_poly.entity_id
_entity_poly.type
_entity_poly.pdbx_seq_one_letter_code
_entity_poly.pdbx_strand_id
1 'polypeptide(L)'
;NNVRVRVSAQGDTLVGPSRIPIRTLRPGIVFAGTYAGNASWFLDDEAITFEERQYDKSDNELRLDCGEIVAVGEHMGIALFGMRDADRPLETIYVAVRPGIWQGYKTGLQRTRGED
;
A
#
# COMPACT_ATOMS: atom_id res chain seq x y z
N ASN A 1 -6.24 -18.29 18.16
CA ASN A 1 -7.34 -17.31 18.12
C ASN A 1 -7.58 -16.94 16.66
N ASN A 2 -8.68 -17.38 16.04
CA ASN A 2 -8.87 -17.33 14.59
C ASN A 2 -9.82 -16.18 14.24
N VAL A 3 -9.29 -15.05 13.73
CA VAL A 3 -10.10 -13.89 13.32
C VAL A 3 -10.47 -14.05 11.85
N ARG A 4 -11.77 -14.13 11.54
CA ARG A 4 -12.27 -14.12 10.17
C ARG A 4 -12.66 -12.69 9.79
N VAL A 5 -12.03 -12.15 8.76
CA VAL A 5 -12.36 -10.85 8.17
C VAL A 5 -13.42 -11.06 7.09
N ARG A 6 -14.52 -10.29 7.12
CA ARG A 6 -15.45 -10.18 5.99
C ARG A 6 -15.52 -8.71 5.59
N VAL A 7 -15.04 -8.42 4.38
CA VAL A 7 -15.11 -7.11 3.74
C VAL A 7 -16.48 -6.98 3.07
N SER A 8 -17.19 -5.89 3.35
CA SER A 8 -18.40 -5.48 2.62
C SER A 8 -18.09 -4.22 1.82
N ALA A 9 -18.65 -4.13 0.60
CA ALA A 9 -18.28 -3.22 -0.49
C ALA A 9 -18.53 -1.70 -0.28
N GLN A 10 -18.46 -1.20 0.96
CA GLN A 10 -18.68 0.22 1.28
C GLN A 10 -17.48 0.91 1.97
N GLY A 11 -16.34 0.22 2.12
CA GLY A 11 -15.10 0.87 2.57
C GLY A 11 -14.98 1.15 4.07
N ASP A 12 -15.86 0.60 4.91
CA ASP A 12 -15.72 0.61 6.37
C ASP A 12 -14.76 -0.50 6.83
N THR A 13 -13.64 -0.13 7.47
CA THR A 13 -12.74 -1.10 8.12
C THR A 13 -12.94 -1.04 9.64
N LEU A 14 -13.44 -2.14 10.23
CA LEU A 14 -13.72 -2.30 11.66
C LEU A 14 -12.55 -3.00 12.38
N VAL A 15 -12.12 -2.47 13.52
CA VAL A 15 -11.39 -3.23 14.54
C VAL A 15 -12.19 -3.27 15.85
N GLY A 16 -12.59 -4.47 16.28
CA GLY A 16 -13.22 -4.73 17.58
C GLY A 16 -14.75 -4.49 17.67
N PRO A 17 -15.41 -4.99 18.73
CA PRO A 17 -16.88 -5.06 18.86
C PRO A 17 -17.60 -3.71 19.03
N SER A 18 -16.90 -2.57 18.93
CA SER A 18 -17.48 -1.25 19.10
C SER A 18 -17.44 -0.46 17.79
N ARG A 19 -18.63 -0.11 17.31
CA ARG A 19 -18.81 0.83 16.19
C ARG A 19 -18.44 2.23 16.68
N ILE A 20 -17.27 2.75 16.29
CA ILE A 20 -16.87 4.13 16.56
C ILE A 20 -17.22 4.98 15.33
N PRO A 21 -18.04 6.05 15.45
CA PRO A 21 -18.31 6.94 14.33
C PRO A 21 -17.03 7.65 13.88
N ILE A 22 -16.85 7.80 12.56
CA ILE A 22 -15.61 8.32 11.95
C ILE A 22 -15.21 9.72 12.45
N ARG A 23 -16.20 10.52 12.89
CA ARG A 23 -16.00 11.88 13.44
C ARG A 23 -15.36 11.89 14.83
N THR A 24 -15.28 10.75 15.50
CA THR A 24 -14.70 10.61 16.85
C THR A 24 -13.23 10.20 16.81
N LEU A 25 -12.70 9.91 15.62
CA LEU A 25 -11.32 9.51 15.45
C LEU A 25 -10.43 10.77 15.45
N ARG A 26 -9.61 10.92 16.49
CA ARG A 26 -8.58 11.98 16.57
C ARG A 26 -7.51 11.78 15.48
N PRO A 27 -6.81 12.83 15.03
CA PRO A 27 -5.69 12.71 14.09
C PRO A 27 -4.61 11.83 14.73
N GLY A 28 -4.52 10.58 14.28
CA GLY A 28 -3.75 9.54 14.95
C GLY A 28 -4.35 8.13 14.87
N ILE A 29 -5.30 7.86 13.97
CA ILE A 29 -5.65 6.49 13.62
C ILE A 29 -4.43 5.84 12.98
N VAL A 30 -3.71 5.06 13.76
CA VAL A 30 -2.76 4.08 13.26
C VAL A 30 -3.62 2.92 12.77
N PHE A 31 -3.74 2.76 11.46
CA PHE A 31 -4.23 1.50 10.91
C PHE A 31 -3.25 0.42 11.40
N ALA A 32 -3.74 -0.53 12.20
CA ALA A 32 -3.04 -1.80 12.39
C ALA A 32 -3.13 -2.58 11.07
N GLY A 33 -2.49 -2.05 10.03
CA GLY A 33 -2.33 -2.68 8.74
C GLY A 33 -1.04 -3.47 8.75
N THR A 34 -1.00 -4.56 7.99
CA THR A 34 0.25 -5.22 7.64
C THR A 34 1.10 -4.22 6.86
N TYR A 35 2.27 -3.89 7.38
CA TYR A 35 3.22 -3.00 6.70
C TYR A 35 4.22 -3.81 5.88
N ALA A 36 4.63 -3.27 4.75
CA ALA A 36 5.61 -3.91 3.87
C ALA A 36 7.01 -3.98 4.47
N GLY A 37 7.37 -3.08 5.39
CA GLY A 37 8.75 -2.95 5.88
C GLY A 37 9.37 -4.20 6.53
N ASN A 38 8.55 -5.18 6.94
CA ASN A 38 9.02 -6.45 7.50
C ASN A 38 8.68 -7.67 6.61
N ALA A 39 8.08 -7.46 5.44
CA ALA A 39 7.75 -8.56 4.53
C ALA A 39 8.98 -8.99 3.75
N SER A 40 9.20 -10.30 3.61
CA SER A 40 10.41 -10.82 2.94
C SER A 40 10.56 -10.32 1.50
N TRP A 41 9.47 -10.28 0.73
CA TRP A 41 9.45 -9.76 -0.64
C TRP A 41 9.88 -8.29 -0.71
N PHE A 42 9.52 -7.49 0.30
CA PHE A 42 9.89 -6.08 0.34
C PHE A 42 11.38 -5.90 0.67
N LEU A 43 11.92 -6.75 1.53
CA LEU A 43 13.32 -6.74 1.93
C LEU A 43 14.26 -7.27 0.84
N ASP A 44 13.76 -8.15 -0.03
CA ASP A 44 14.48 -8.72 -1.18
C ASP A 44 14.36 -7.86 -2.45
N ASP A 45 13.72 -6.68 -2.35
CA ASP A 45 13.44 -5.80 -3.49
C ASP A 45 12.68 -6.52 -4.63
N GLU A 46 11.81 -7.47 -4.26
CA GLU A 46 11.00 -8.23 -5.19
C GLU A 46 9.98 -7.32 -5.90
N ALA A 47 9.77 -7.57 -7.19
CA ALA A 47 8.80 -6.81 -7.97
C ALA A 47 7.36 -7.19 -7.61
N ILE A 48 6.46 -6.22 -7.68
CA ILE A 48 5.02 -6.44 -7.48
C ILE A 48 4.36 -6.59 -8.84
N THR A 49 3.65 -7.69 -9.05
CA THR A 49 2.74 -7.86 -10.19
C THR A 49 1.35 -7.37 -9.82
N PHE A 50 0.83 -6.40 -10.57
CA PHE A 50 -0.50 -5.81 -10.38
C PHE A 50 -1.08 -5.38 -11.74
N GLU A 51 -2.36 -5.68 -11.99
CA GLU A 51 -3.03 -5.39 -13.28
C GLU A 51 -2.20 -5.83 -14.50
N GLU A 52 -1.66 -7.05 -14.47
CA GLU A 52 -0.83 -7.64 -15.55
C GLU A 52 0.49 -6.89 -15.84
N ARG A 53 0.87 -5.93 -14.98
CA ARG A 53 2.11 -5.17 -15.08
C ARG A 53 3.04 -5.51 -13.92
N GLN A 54 4.33 -5.52 -14.22
CA GLN A 54 5.36 -5.59 -13.20
C GLN A 54 5.74 -4.18 -12.76
N TYR A 55 5.88 -4.00 -11.45
CA TYR A 55 6.38 -2.79 -10.83
C TYR A 55 7.61 -3.12 -9.99
N ASP A 56 8.70 -2.42 -10.23
CA ASP A 56 9.95 -2.57 -9.51
C ASP A 56 10.04 -1.51 -8.40
N LYS A 57 10.63 -1.88 -7.27
CA LYS A 57 10.79 -0.97 -6.12
C LYS A 57 11.66 0.22 -6.53
N SER A 58 11.19 1.43 -6.22
CA SER A 58 11.97 2.65 -6.42
C SER A 58 12.97 2.86 -5.28
N ASP A 59 14.08 3.56 -5.51
CA ASP A 59 15.12 3.73 -4.49
C ASP A 59 14.70 4.50 -3.22
N ASN A 60 13.57 5.22 -3.23
CA ASN A 60 13.23 6.17 -2.16
C ASN A 60 11.88 5.89 -1.50
N GLU A 61 11.91 5.84 -0.17
CA GLU A 61 10.74 6.00 0.69
C GLU A 61 10.26 7.46 0.66
N LEU A 62 8.95 7.67 0.72
CA LEU A 62 8.35 8.99 0.68
C LEU A 62 7.24 9.16 1.72
N ARG A 63 6.96 10.42 2.05
CA ARG A 63 5.76 10.80 2.80
C ARG A 63 4.67 11.17 1.80
N LEU A 64 3.50 10.60 1.96
CA LEU A 64 2.30 10.91 1.17
C LEU A 64 1.20 11.35 2.10
N ASP A 65 0.40 12.32 1.65
CA ASP A 65 -0.83 12.66 2.34
C ASP A 65 -1.90 11.60 2.06
N CYS A 66 -2.59 11.13 3.11
CA CYS A 66 -3.65 10.12 2.97
C CYS A 66 -4.83 10.62 2.12
N GLY A 67 -4.99 11.95 1.99
CA GLY A 67 -5.96 12.60 1.11
C GLY A 67 -5.56 12.60 -0.36
N GLU A 68 -4.31 12.31 -0.71
CA GLU A 68 -3.82 12.28 -2.09
C GLU A 68 -3.82 10.88 -2.70
N ILE A 69 -3.94 9.84 -1.86
CA ILE A 69 -3.90 8.45 -2.29
C ILE A 69 -5.25 7.74 -2.12
N VAL A 70 -5.40 6.65 -2.84
CA VAL A 70 -6.55 5.74 -2.76
C VAL A 70 -6.08 4.30 -2.85
N ALA A 71 -6.71 3.40 -2.10
CA ALA A 71 -6.44 1.96 -2.21
C ALA A 71 -6.90 1.45 -3.58
N VAL A 72 -6.03 0.75 -4.28
CA VAL A 72 -6.27 0.27 -5.66
C VAL A 72 -6.21 -1.25 -5.77
N GLY A 73 -5.66 -1.93 -4.77
CA GLY A 73 -5.51 -3.38 -4.76
C GLY A 73 -4.81 -3.87 -3.50
N GLU A 74 -4.32 -5.11 -3.57
CA GLU A 74 -3.57 -5.75 -2.49
C GLU A 74 -2.48 -6.65 -3.08
N HIS A 75 -1.32 -6.69 -2.44
CA HIS A 75 -0.27 -7.66 -2.69
C HIS A 75 0.11 -8.36 -1.39
N MET A 76 -0.09 -9.68 -1.31
CA MET A 76 0.28 -10.50 -0.16
C MET A 76 -0.26 -9.98 1.18
N GLY A 77 -1.52 -9.52 1.22
CA GLY A 77 -2.14 -8.96 2.44
C GLY A 77 -1.77 -7.51 2.76
N ILE A 78 -1.02 -6.84 1.89
CA ILE A 78 -0.62 -5.43 2.03
C ILE A 78 -1.33 -4.62 0.95
N ALA A 79 -2.07 -3.59 1.37
CA ALA A 79 -2.80 -2.73 0.45
C ALA A 79 -1.85 -1.98 -0.50
N LEU A 80 -2.22 -1.96 -1.77
CA LEU A 80 -1.60 -1.16 -2.82
C LEU A 80 -2.37 0.14 -2.97
N PHE A 81 -1.65 1.25 -3.14
CA PHE A 81 -2.22 2.58 -3.28
C PHE A 81 -1.77 3.22 -4.59
N GLY A 82 -2.64 4.01 -5.21
CA GLY A 82 -2.29 4.92 -6.29
C GLY A 82 -2.57 6.36 -5.87
N MET A 83 -2.03 7.33 -6.61
CA MET A 83 -2.51 8.70 -6.49
C MET A 83 -3.98 8.75 -6.91
N ARG A 84 -4.79 9.52 -6.18
CA ARG A 84 -6.24 9.61 -6.40
C ARG A 84 -6.58 10.16 -7.79
N ASP A 85 -5.75 11.05 -8.31
CA ASP A 85 -5.93 11.71 -9.60
C ASP A 85 -5.10 11.07 -10.73
N ALA A 86 -4.47 9.91 -10.48
CA ALA A 86 -3.69 9.25 -11.52
C ALA A 86 -4.57 8.53 -12.55
N ASP A 87 -4.21 8.70 -13.82
CA ASP A 87 -4.79 7.94 -14.93
C ASP A 87 -4.43 6.46 -14.86
N ARG A 88 -5.33 5.64 -15.41
CA ARG A 88 -5.11 4.21 -15.62
C ARG A 88 -4.53 3.97 -17.03
N PRO A 89 -3.61 3.01 -17.20
CA PRO A 89 -3.06 2.13 -16.16
C PRO A 89 -1.97 2.85 -15.33
N LEU A 90 -1.95 2.60 -14.01
CA LEU A 90 -1.07 3.34 -13.08
C LEU A 90 0.40 3.16 -13.43
N GLU A 91 1.16 4.26 -13.46
CA GLU A 91 2.62 4.20 -13.65
C GLU A 91 3.35 3.89 -12.34
N THR A 92 2.79 4.34 -11.21
CA THR A 92 3.35 4.13 -9.87
C THR A 92 2.27 3.60 -8.93
N ILE A 93 2.62 2.58 -8.16
CA ILE A 93 1.86 2.11 -7.00
C ILE A 93 2.67 2.32 -5.73
N TYR A 94 2.00 2.41 -4.59
CA TYR A 94 2.61 2.63 -3.28
C TYR A 94 2.19 1.57 -2.29
N VAL A 95 3.11 1.19 -1.41
CA VAL A 95 2.85 0.33 -0.25
C VAL A 95 3.27 1.03 1.03
N ALA A 96 2.51 0.86 2.10
CA ALA A 96 2.85 1.42 3.40
C ALA A 96 4.01 0.62 4.02
N VAL A 97 5.13 1.28 4.31
CA VAL A 97 6.31 0.64 4.93
C VAL A 97 6.25 0.70 6.45
N ARG A 98 5.78 1.83 6.97
CA ARG A 98 5.54 2.12 8.40
C ARG A 98 4.59 3.33 8.50
N PRO A 99 4.03 3.67 9.66
CA PRO A 99 3.12 4.80 9.78
C PRO A 99 3.70 6.08 9.14
N GLY A 100 2.97 6.64 8.16
CA GLY A 100 3.35 7.87 7.44
C GLY A 100 4.46 7.73 6.40
N ILE A 101 4.97 6.52 6.16
CA ILE A 101 6.05 6.26 5.19
C ILE A 101 5.60 5.23 4.17
N TRP A 102 5.84 5.56 2.91
CA TRP A 102 5.40 4.81 1.74
C TRP A 102 6.59 4.46 0.86
N GLN A 103 6.52 3.32 0.18
CA GLN A 103 7.48 2.92 -0.83
C GLN A 103 6.80 2.96 -2.20
N GLY A 104 7.40 3.67 -3.15
CA GLY A 104 6.97 3.66 -4.54
C GLY A 104 7.48 2.43 -5.28
N TYR A 105 6.63 1.90 -6.14
CA TYR A 105 6.91 0.83 -7.10
C TYR A 105 6.49 1.33 -8.48
N LYS A 106 7.40 1.27 -9.46
CA LYS A 106 7.21 1.87 -10.79
C LYS A 106 7.30 0.82 -11.87
N THR A 107 6.43 0.94 -12.87
CA THR A 107 6.49 0.10 -14.07
C THR A 107 7.47 0.68 -15.07
N GLY A 108 8.08 -0.18 -15.90
CA GLY A 108 8.97 0.26 -16.97
C GLY A 108 10.31 0.85 -16.52
N LEU A 109 10.70 0.66 -15.25
CA LEU A 109 12.08 0.88 -14.83
C LEU A 109 12.95 -0.12 -15.61
N GLN A 110 13.65 0.35 -16.64
CA GLN A 110 14.74 -0.42 -17.22
C GLN A 110 15.77 -0.61 -16.10
N ARG A 111 15.86 -1.83 -15.56
CA ARG A 111 17.00 -2.21 -14.73
C ARG A 111 18.23 -2.07 -15.60
N THR A 112 18.94 -0.94 -15.50
CA THR A 112 20.33 -0.85 -15.92
C THR A 112 21.09 -1.69 -14.91
N ARG A 113 21.08 -3.01 -15.12
CA ARG A 113 22.01 -3.90 -14.46
C ARG A 113 23.39 -3.43 -14.92
N GLY A 114 24.11 -2.73 -14.04
CA GLY A 114 25.52 -2.45 -14.25
C GLY A 114 26.20 -3.79 -14.49
N GLU A 115 26.65 -4.00 -15.72
CA GLU A 115 27.75 -4.90 -16.02
C GLU A 115 29.02 -4.17 -15.59
N ASP A 116 29.65 -4.64 -14.52
CA ASP A 116 31.10 -4.55 -14.30
C ASP A 116 31.58 -5.88 -13.70
#